data_AF-A0A2K3J619-F1
#
_entry.id   AF-A0A2K3J619-F1
#
_cell.length_a   1.000
_cell.length_b   1.000
_cell.length_c   1.000
_cell.angle_alpha   90.00
_cell.angle_beta   90.00
_cell.angle_gamma   90.00
#
_symmetry.space_group_name_H-M   'P 1'
#
loop_
_entity.id
_entity.type
_entity.pdbx_description
1 polymer ?
#
loop_
_entity_poly.entity_id
_entity_poly.type
_entity_poly.pdbx_seq_one_letter_code
_entity_poly.pdbx_strand_id
1 'polypeptide(L)' 'MKKYEQDGVLTLDDLVLPSDKQLEKGVAFIECVQEIPCNPCVDACPFGAISMKDINAPPIVDYDKCTACGQCVG' A
#
# COMPACT_ATOMS: atom_id res chain seq x y z
N MET A 1 0.31 20.40 -6.04
CA MET A 1 1.43 19.45 -6.06
C MET A 1 1.86 19.21 -4.63
N LYS A 2 2.04 17.95 -4.28
CA LYS A 2 2.60 17.54 -2.98
C LYS A 2 4.12 17.74 -3.01
N LYS A 3 4.74 17.87 -1.84
CA LYS A 3 6.17 18.18 -1.72
C LYS A 3 7.06 17.12 -2.39
N TYR A 4 6.73 15.84 -2.16
CA TYR A 4 7.46 14.70 -2.75
C TYR A 4 7.48 14.71 -4.27
N GLU A 5 6.53 15.38 -4.94
CA GLU A 5 6.49 15.47 -6.41
C GLU A 5 7.57 16.41 -6.97
N GLN A 6 8.16 17.25 -6.11
CA GLN A 6 9.17 18.24 -6.49
C GLN A 6 10.58 17.78 -6.12
N ASP A 7 10.75 17.22 -4.92
CA ASP A 7 12.05 16.81 -4.40
C ASP A 7 12.32 15.30 -4.52
N GLY A 8 11.28 14.50 -4.80
CA GLY A 8 11.37 13.04 -4.89
C GLY A 8 11.52 12.35 -3.54
N VAL A 9 11.25 13.03 -2.43
CA VAL A 9 11.46 12.50 -1.07
C VAL A 9 10.13 12.35 -0.34
N LEU A 10 9.81 11.11 0.06
CA LEU A 10 8.66 10.83 0.93
C LEU A 10 8.98 11.11 2.39
N THR A 11 7.99 11.61 3.12
CA THR A 11 8.02 11.79 4.57
C THR A 11 6.96 10.91 5.24
N LEU A 12 7.04 10.74 6.56
CA LEU A 12 6.05 9.94 7.29
C LEU A 12 4.62 10.50 7.14
N ASP A 13 4.47 11.81 6.95
CA ASP A 13 3.17 12.46 6.75
C ASP A 13 2.55 12.13 5.38
N ASP A 14 3.35 11.64 4.43
CA ASP A 14 2.87 11.20 3.12
C ASP A 14 2.34 9.75 3.16
N LEU A 15 2.53 9.04 4.28
CA LEU A 15 2.32 7.60 4.39
C LEU A 15 1.18 7.25 5.34
N VAL A 16 0.45 6.19 5.01
CA VAL A 16 -0.50 5.54 5.93
C VAL A 16 0.21 4.38 6.60
N LEU A 17 0.72 4.63 7.80
CA LEU A 17 1.46 3.63 8.56
C LEU A 17 0.50 2.62 9.22
N PRO A 18 0.84 1.32 9.23
CA PRO A 18 0.15 0.35 10.06
C PRO A 18 0.36 0.68 11.55
N SER A 19 -0.63 0.34 12.37
CA SER A 19 -0.50 0.38 13.83
C SER A 19 0.49 -0.67 14.34
N ASP A 20 1.02 -0.47 15.55
CA ASP A 20 1.94 -1.41 16.20
C ASP A 20 1.40 -2.84 16.23
N LYS A 21 0.11 -3.02 16.54
CA LYS A 21 -0.56 -4.34 16.51
C LYS A 21 -0.55 -4.99 15.13
N GLN A 22 -0.72 -4.20 14.07
CA GLN A 22 -0.68 -4.71 12.70
C GLN A 22 0.75 -5.09 12.32
N LEU A 23 1.75 -4.31 12.75
CA LEU A 23 3.17 -4.64 12.55
C LEU A 23 3.56 -5.92 13.28
N GLU A 24 3.12 -6.11 14.54
CA GLU A 24 3.35 -7.34 15.32
C GLU A 24 2.72 -8.58 14.66
N LYS A 25 1.53 -8.45 14.05
CA LYS A 25 0.89 -9.52 13.27
C LYS A 25 1.70 -9.91 12.02
N GLY A 26 2.45 -8.96 11.47
CA GLY A 26 2.99 -9.03 10.13
C GLY A 26 1.92 -8.67 9.10
N VAL A 27 2.15 -7.60 8.35
CA VAL A 27 1.26 -7.13 7.29
C VAL A 27 2.06 -6.55 6.13
N ALA A 28 1.46 -6.51 4.95
CA ALA A 28 2.01 -5.74 3.84
C ALA A 28 1.85 -4.24 4.12
N PHE A 29 2.95 -3.50 4.01
CA PHE A 29 2.96 -2.03 4.03
C PHE A 29 3.24 -1.54 2.61
N ILE A 30 2.29 -0.80 2.02
CA ILE A 30 2.42 -0.26 0.65
C ILE A 30 2.70 1.23 0.74
N GLU A 31 3.89 1.63 0.31
CA GLU A 31 4.38 3.02 0.30
C GLU A 31 3.95 3.79 -0.97
N CYS A 32 3.03 3.24 -1.76
CA CYS A 32 2.60 3.88 -3.00
C CYS A 32 1.67 5.06 -2.69
N VAL A 33 2.10 6.27 -3.06
CA VAL A 33 1.32 7.52 -2.87
C VAL A 33 0.91 8.18 -4.20
N GLN A 34 1.33 7.61 -5.32
CA GLN A 34 1.22 8.20 -6.65
C GLN A 34 -0.10 7.83 -7.32
N GLU A 35 -0.75 8.80 -7.98
CA GLU A 35 -2.01 8.58 -8.69
C GLU A 35 -1.79 8.06 -10.15
N ILE A 36 -1.19 6.87 -10.28
CA ILE A 36 -0.79 6.28 -11.57
C ILE A 36 -1.58 5.01 -11.91
N PRO A 37 -1.75 4.65 -13.20
CA PRO A 37 -2.51 3.46 -13.60
C PRO A 37 -1.73 2.16 -13.32
N CYS A 38 -1.66 1.74 -12.06
CA CYS A 38 -0.82 0.65 -11.57
C CYS A 38 -1.57 -0.21 -10.54
N ASN A 39 -1.89 -1.46 -10.88
CA ASN A 39 -2.60 -2.40 -10.00
C ASN A 39 -1.91 -3.78 -9.73
N PRO A 40 -0.59 -4.00 -9.93
CA PRO A 40 0.01 -5.33 -9.78
C PRO A 40 -0.10 -5.87 -8.35
N CYS A 41 -0.05 -5.02 -7.34
CA CYS A 41 -0.22 -5.44 -5.94
C CYS A 41 -1.64 -5.93 -5.63
N VAL A 42 -2.66 -5.37 -6.29
CA VAL A 42 -4.06 -5.83 -6.20
C VAL A 42 -4.19 -7.20 -6.85
N ASP A 43 -3.72 -7.34 -8.09
CA ASP A 43 -3.81 -8.58 -8.87
C ASP A 43 -3.02 -9.72 -8.23
N ALA A 44 -1.88 -9.41 -7.60
CA ALA A 44 -1.03 -10.38 -6.93
C ALA A 44 -1.59 -10.89 -5.59
N CYS A 45 -2.61 -10.24 -5.00
CA CYS A 45 -3.10 -10.60 -3.66
C CYS A 45 -4.14 -11.73 -3.73
N PRO A 46 -3.82 -12.98 -3.37
CA PRO A 46 -4.79 -14.09 -3.46
C PRO A 46 -5.88 -14.03 -2.37
N PHE A 47 -5.70 -13.16 -1.36
CA PHE A 47 -6.62 -13.01 -0.23
C PHE A 47 -7.59 -11.83 -0.39
N GLY A 48 -7.46 -11.04 -1.47
CA GLY A 48 -8.27 -9.82 -1.66
C GLY A 48 -8.06 -8.80 -0.54
N ALA A 49 -6.86 -8.75 0.03
CA ALA A 49 -6.50 -7.83 1.11
C ALA A 49 -6.06 -6.45 0.61
N ILE A 50 -5.91 -6.26 -0.70
CA ILE A 50 -5.47 -5.00 -1.31
C ILE A 50 -6.56 -4.55 -2.29
N SER A 51 -6.96 -3.28 -2.22
CA SER A 51 -8.00 -2.72 -3.09
C SER A 51 -7.67 -1.29 -3.51
N MET A 52 -8.26 -0.84 -4.61
CA MET A 52 -8.13 0.53 -5.13
C MET A 52 -9.51 1.05 -5.52
N LYS A 53 -9.74 2.37 -5.41
CA LYS A 53 -11.00 3.01 -5.80
C LYS A 53 -11.20 2.97 -7.33
N ASP A 54 -10.12 3.22 -8.05
CA ASP A 54 -10.02 3.17 -9.51
C ASP A 54 -8.56 2.84 -9.86
N ILE A 55 -8.23 2.67 -11.15
CA ILE A 55 -6.89 2.25 -11.57
C ILE A 55 -5.79 3.27 -11.23
N ASN A 56 -6.14 4.55 -11.04
CA ASN A 56 -5.19 5.60 -10.70
C ASN A 56 -5.04 5.79 -9.19
N ALA A 57 -5.97 5.32 -8.36
CA ALA A 57 -5.92 5.55 -6.92
C ALA A 57 -4.82 4.72 -6.23
N PRO A 58 -4.12 5.26 -5.21
CA PRO A 58 -3.21 4.46 -4.39
C PRO A 58 -3.90 3.23 -3.76
N PRO A 59 -3.22 2.08 -3.67
CA PRO A 59 -3.77 0.87 -3.07
C PRO A 59 -3.93 1.00 -1.55
N ILE A 60 -5.02 0.43 -1.03
CA ILE A 60 -5.34 0.36 0.39
C ILE A 60 -5.30 -1.09 0.84
N VAL A 61 -4.59 -1.35 1.93
CA VAL A 61 -4.48 -2.68 2.54
C VAL A 61 -5.53 -2.84 3.64
N ASP A 62 -6.37 -3.86 3.51
CA ASP A 62 -7.20 -4.40 4.57
C ASP A 62 -6.32 -5.31 5.45
N TYR A 63 -5.83 -4.74 6.55
CA TYR A 63 -4.92 -5.42 7.46
C TYR A 63 -5.54 -6.62 8.18
N ASP A 64 -6.86 -6.71 8.28
CA ASP A 64 -7.53 -7.85 8.87
C ASP A 64 -7.45 -9.07 7.93
N LYS A 65 -7.62 -8.85 6.62
CA LYS A 65 -7.48 -9.89 5.59
C LYS A 65 -6.04 -10.21 5.21
N CYS A 66 -5.10 -9.29 5.46
CA CYS A 66 -3.70 -9.53 5.16
C CYS A 66 -3.13 -10.67 6.02
N THR A 67 -2.48 -11.64 5.36
CA THR A 67 -1.89 -12.84 5.97
C THR A 67 -0.35 -12.84 5.97
N ALA A 68 0.28 -11.73 5.56
CA ALA A 68 1.73 -11.62 5.39
C ALA A 68 2.38 -12.66 4.46
N CYS A 69 1.65 -13.14 3.45
CA CYS A 69 2.16 -14.17 2.53
C CYS A 69 3.30 -13.74 1.59
N GLY A 70 3.53 -12.42 1.44
CA GLY A 70 4.63 -11.87 0.63
C GLY A 70 4.43 -11.90 -0.90
N GLN A 71 3.33 -12.46 -1.42
CA GLN A 71 3.12 -12.60 -2.89
C GLN A 71 3.09 -11.27 -3.65
N CYS A 72 2.66 -10.18 -3.01
CA CYS A 72 2.59 -8.85 -3.62
C CYS A 72 3.92 -8.08 -3.62
N VAL A 73 4.99 -8.63 -3.03
CA VAL A 73 6.34 -8.00 -2.99
C VAL A 73 7.21 -8.44 -4.17
N GLY A 74 6.79 -9.50 -4.88
CA GLY A 74 7.54 -10.13 -5.98
C GLY A 74 7.64 -9.31 -7.25
#